data_AF-A0A426U095-F1
#
_entry.id   AF-A0A426U095-F1
#
_cell.length_a   1.000
_cell.length_b   1.000
_cell.length_c   1.000
_cell.angle_alpha   90.00
_cell.angle_beta   90.00
_cell.angle_gamma   90.00
#
_symmetry.space_group_name_H-M   'P 1'
#
loop_
_entity.id
_entity.type
_entity.pdbx_description
1 polymer ?
#
loop_
_entity_poly.entity_id
_entity_poly.type
_entity_poly.pdbx_seq_one_letter_code
_entity_poly.pdbx_strand_id
1 'polypeptide(L)'
;MPHEPQRAQKIFVVLNPVAGTSDSAVVRATLEQYLGGTERHLSVYETTGAADEDIPALVRAALDAGTELVVAAGGDGTVSLVAAALVGREAILGIVPTGTANVMAEVLALPTELTAAVTLLAADLTTTRVDGMRMGAQLGLLHISVGITSLMQRDTSRDMKRRFGRLAYIAVGMRWLLDFQPRRFMLVVDGQRQRLRASQILVANGGAMGQPPLSWGPHIEPDDGVIDICIINAKTFRGYLGVAWAALVGRQRRDERIRYLQARQHISINTKPSLPVQLDGELAGKTPVQIAVVPAAVRCVVGPDYVARRVTTPTSDELPALVAVAPVDAEEAQRVDSVTEVLRTRLNQVIGPDQARQVVDELLRLAAEFPASADEAGHLDERPDDAVRRAARQPGAAGIAGAIIETAAQLAAREDAQREALEQAAQRVTSPDPGVAPELAKPLQLLRDELLQRMKPYQAIDTRLFLAINQLPHPAVVNHFMYGLTSAMNGGLGWVAILLLAAALDRQRGPAALRTIAPPMWFAAMSVEYPIKNAFRRRRPFIDIVQAIAVGRKPGTYSFPSGHSAAAFAGAYLLSRHYPELRLYWYSLAALTGFSRIYLGVHYPGDVVAGAISGTALAAAYRLLTEVQL
;
A
#
# COMPACT_ATOMS: atom_id res chain seq x y z
N MET A 1 -1.03 -37.34 -11.42
CA MET A 1 -1.52 -37.61 -10.06
C MET A 1 -2.05 -36.28 -9.53
N PRO A 2 -3.35 -36.13 -9.25
CA PRO A 2 -3.85 -34.92 -8.60
C PRO A 2 -3.34 -34.91 -7.15
N HIS A 3 -2.67 -33.84 -6.73
CA HIS A 3 -2.20 -33.66 -5.36
C HIS A 3 -3.41 -33.47 -4.43
N GLU A 4 -3.56 -34.34 -3.43
CA GLU A 4 -4.50 -34.13 -2.33
C GLU A 4 -4.15 -32.82 -1.57
N PRO A 5 -5.14 -32.01 -1.16
CA PRO A 5 -4.89 -30.83 -0.36
C PRO A 5 -4.31 -31.21 1.01
N GLN A 6 -3.07 -30.83 1.27
CA GLN A 6 -2.41 -31.02 2.58
C GLN A 6 -2.60 -29.79 3.46
N ARG A 7 -3.42 -29.92 4.51
CA ARG A 7 -3.42 -28.98 5.64
C ARG A 7 -2.30 -29.38 6.61
N ALA A 8 -1.46 -28.42 6.98
CA ALA A 8 -0.39 -28.68 7.96
C ALA A 8 -0.98 -28.95 9.36
N GLN A 9 -0.54 -30.03 10.00
CA GLN A 9 -0.99 -30.41 11.35
C GLN A 9 -0.08 -29.85 12.45
N LYS A 10 1.22 -29.73 12.20
CA LYS A 10 2.20 -29.20 13.15
C LYS A 10 2.73 -27.85 12.68
N ILE A 11 2.43 -26.80 13.46
CA ILE A 11 2.70 -25.42 13.09
C ILE A 11 3.59 -24.77 14.15
N PHE A 12 4.70 -24.17 13.73
CA PHE A 12 5.57 -23.38 14.59
C PHE A 12 5.58 -21.93 14.12
N VAL A 13 5.27 -20.99 15.00
CA VAL A 13 5.22 -19.56 14.67
C VAL A 13 6.34 -18.83 15.36
N VAL A 14 7.07 -18.01 14.60
CA VAL A 14 8.01 -17.01 15.11
C VAL A 14 7.34 -15.64 14.99
N LEU A 15 6.95 -15.07 16.13
CA LEU A 15 6.26 -13.79 16.25
C LEU A 15 7.24 -12.71 16.69
N ASN A 16 7.40 -11.65 15.88
CA ASN A 16 8.15 -10.47 16.26
C ASN A 16 7.22 -9.40 16.86
N PRO A 17 7.25 -9.14 18.18
CA PRO A 17 6.28 -8.28 18.84
C PRO A 17 6.47 -6.79 18.53
N VAL A 18 7.64 -6.39 18.01
CA VAL A 18 7.94 -4.98 17.65
C VAL A 18 7.90 -4.74 16.14
N ALA A 19 7.37 -5.68 15.36
CA ALA A 19 7.27 -5.55 13.91
C ALA A 19 6.19 -4.54 13.50
N GLY A 20 6.61 -3.54 12.70
CA GLY A 20 5.71 -2.58 12.07
C GLY A 20 4.87 -1.77 13.06
N THR A 21 3.56 -1.69 12.80
CA THR A 21 2.59 -0.96 13.63
C THR A 21 1.49 -1.87 14.18
N SER A 22 1.61 -3.18 13.98
CA SER A 22 0.62 -4.16 14.42
C SER A 22 0.80 -4.47 15.90
N ASP A 23 -0.31 -4.59 16.63
CA ASP A 23 -0.28 -5.00 18.03
C ASP A 23 0.02 -6.51 18.12
N SER A 24 1.11 -6.87 18.80
CA SER A 24 1.56 -8.26 18.91
C SER A 24 0.56 -9.16 19.63
N ALA A 25 -0.22 -8.61 20.58
CA ALA A 25 -1.27 -9.37 21.27
C ALA A 25 -2.39 -9.74 20.29
N VAL A 26 -2.77 -8.81 19.41
CA VAL A 26 -3.77 -9.05 18.35
C VAL A 26 -3.24 -10.07 17.34
N VAL A 27 -1.97 -9.97 16.94
CA VAL A 27 -1.34 -10.95 16.04
C VAL A 27 -1.32 -12.34 16.66
N ARG A 28 -0.90 -12.46 17.93
CA ARG A 28 -0.93 -13.73 18.67
C ARG A 28 -2.35 -14.29 18.75
N ALA A 29 -3.32 -13.49 19.18
CA ALA A 29 -4.70 -13.93 19.31
C ALA A 29 -5.26 -14.45 17.98
N THR A 30 -4.97 -13.76 16.87
CA THR A 30 -5.39 -14.18 15.52
C THR A 30 -4.70 -15.49 15.12
N LEU A 31 -3.40 -15.65 15.36
CA LEU A 31 -2.68 -16.90 15.10
C LEU A 31 -3.29 -18.06 15.89
N GLU A 32 -3.55 -17.86 17.18
CA GLU A 32 -4.14 -18.87 18.06
C GLU A 32 -5.58 -19.21 17.66
N GLN A 33 -6.37 -18.22 17.26
CA GLN A 33 -7.76 -18.42 16.83
C GLN A 33 -7.88 -19.23 15.53
N TYR A 34 -7.05 -18.94 14.53
CA TYR A 34 -7.19 -19.53 13.18
C TYR A 34 -6.28 -20.74 12.96
N LEU A 35 -5.12 -20.80 13.63
CA LEU A 35 -4.18 -21.93 13.52
C LEU A 35 -4.26 -22.87 14.72
N GLY A 36 -4.80 -22.42 15.86
CA GLY A 36 -5.04 -23.25 17.04
C GLY A 36 -6.38 -23.96 16.95
N GLY A 37 -6.36 -25.29 16.82
CA GLY A 37 -7.54 -26.13 16.80
C GLY A 37 -7.19 -27.52 17.30
N THR A 38 -8.20 -28.34 17.65
CA THR A 38 -7.98 -29.67 18.28
C THR A 38 -7.16 -30.63 17.42
N GLU A 39 -7.17 -30.44 16.10
CA GLU A 39 -6.42 -31.26 15.13
C GLU A 39 -5.03 -30.69 14.78
N ARG A 40 -4.67 -29.50 15.31
CA ARG A 40 -3.42 -28.80 15.00
C ARG A 40 -2.60 -28.55 16.25
N HIS A 41 -1.32 -28.93 16.18
CA HIS A 41 -0.35 -28.58 17.21
C HIS A 41 0.32 -27.25 16.87
N LEU A 42 -0.19 -26.17 17.46
CA LEU A 42 0.35 -24.83 17.32
C LEU A 42 1.36 -24.53 18.44
N SER A 43 2.53 -24.01 18.09
CA SER A 43 3.50 -23.47 19.04
C SER A 43 3.95 -22.09 18.60
N VAL A 44 3.79 -21.09 19.46
CA VAL A 44 4.12 -19.68 19.17
C VAL A 44 5.30 -19.23 20.02
N TYR A 45 6.40 -18.90 19.37
CA TYR A 45 7.58 -18.31 19.98
C TYR A 45 7.62 -16.80 19.69
N GLU A 46 7.69 -15.98 20.74
CA GLU A 46 7.87 -14.54 20.62
C GLU A 46 9.35 -14.15 20.69
N THR A 47 9.82 -13.39 19.69
CA THR A 47 11.20 -12.93 19.66
C THR A 47 11.42 -11.83 20.68
N THR A 48 12.52 -11.91 21.42
CA THR A 48 12.94 -10.88 22.39
C THR A 48 13.78 -9.79 21.74
N GLY A 49 14.40 -10.08 20.59
CA GLY A 49 15.37 -9.20 19.93
C GLY A 49 16.72 -9.13 20.64
N ALA A 50 16.97 -10.04 21.59
CA ALA A 50 18.25 -10.15 22.27
C ALA A 50 19.36 -10.57 21.29
N ALA A 51 20.59 -10.10 21.51
CA ALA A 51 21.70 -10.31 20.58
C ALA A 51 22.16 -11.78 20.50
N ASP A 52 21.85 -12.58 21.51
CA ASP A 52 22.12 -14.00 21.66
C ASP A 52 20.93 -14.90 21.25
N GLU A 53 19.81 -14.31 20.81
CA GLU A 53 18.64 -15.05 20.36
C GLU A 53 18.88 -15.66 18.96
N ASP A 54 19.07 -16.99 18.90
CA ASP A 54 19.25 -17.74 17.65
C ASP A 54 17.91 -18.30 17.13
N ILE A 55 17.14 -17.44 16.46
CA ILE A 55 15.89 -17.82 15.79
C ILE A 55 16.07 -19.00 14.82
N PRO A 56 17.11 -19.04 13.96
CA PRO A 56 17.35 -20.20 13.12
C PRO A 56 17.51 -21.53 13.89
N ALA A 57 18.17 -21.53 15.05
CA ALA A 57 18.32 -22.74 15.86
C ALA A 57 16.99 -23.22 16.45
N LEU A 58 16.15 -22.29 16.94
CA LEU A 58 14.82 -22.60 17.43
C LEU A 58 13.93 -23.20 16.34
N VAL A 59 13.96 -22.62 15.14
CA VAL A 59 13.22 -23.15 13.99
C VAL A 59 13.74 -24.54 13.61
N ARG A 60 15.06 -24.77 13.58
CA ARG A 60 15.63 -26.11 13.34
C ARG A 60 15.16 -27.14 14.36
N ALA A 61 15.13 -26.79 15.65
CA ALA A 61 14.63 -27.68 16.70
C ALA A 61 13.14 -28.02 16.51
N ALA A 62 12.31 -27.04 16.12
CA ALA A 62 10.90 -27.28 15.79
C ALA A 62 10.74 -28.19 14.56
N LEU A 63 11.55 -27.99 13.52
CA LEU A 63 11.59 -28.85 12.33
C LEU A 63 11.99 -30.29 12.67
N ASP A 64 12.97 -30.48 13.55
CA ASP A 64 13.39 -31.81 14.02
C ASP A 64 12.30 -32.49 14.87
N ALA A 65 11.40 -31.72 15.48
CA ALA A 65 10.17 -32.22 16.14
C ALA A 65 9.01 -32.53 15.17
N GLY A 66 9.25 -32.38 13.86
CA GLY A 66 8.30 -32.71 12.80
C GLY A 66 7.33 -31.58 12.45
N THR A 67 7.67 -30.32 12.70
CA THR A 67 6.90 -29.18 12.20
C THR A 67 6.84 -29.18 10.67
N GLU A 68 5.63 -29.04 10.12
CA GLU A 68 5.36 -29.05 8.68
C GLU A 68 5.26 -27.63 8.11
N LEU A 69 4.69 -26.69 8.89
CA LEU A 69 4.54 -25.29 8.55
C LEU A 69 5.24 -24.42 9.59
N VAL A 70 6.19 -23.61 9.14
CA VAL A 70 6.82 -22.58 9.98
C VAL A 70 6.32 -21.22 9.53
N VAL A 71 5.72 -20.45 10.43
CA VAL A 71 5.14 -19.14 10.13
C VAL A 71 6.04 -18.03 10.68
N ALA A 72 6.46 -17.13 9.80
CA ALA A 72 7.13 -15.89 10.19
C ALA A 72 6.10 -14.76 10.30
N ALA A 73 5.75 -14.36 11.53
CA ALA A 73 4.89 -13.21 11.79
C ALA A 73 5.75 -11.98 12.10
N GLY A 74 6.06 -11.20 11.07
CA GLY A 74 7.04 -10.12 11.15
C GLY A 74 7.24 -9.37 9.82
N GLY A 75 8.30 -8.57 9.76
CA GLY A 75 8.80 -7.98 8.51
C GLY A 75 9.83 -8.86 7.81
N ASP A 76 10.42 -8.35 6.73
CA ASP A 76 11.37 -9.09 5.87
C ASP A 76 12.58 -9.66 6.63
N GLY A 77 13.03 -9.00 7.69
CA GLY A 77 14.11 -9.51 8.56
C GLY A 77 13.72 -10.79 9.32
N THR A 78 12.51 -10.83 9.89
CA THR A 78 11.98 -12.03 10.56
C THR A 78 11.79 -13.16 9.56
N VAL A 79 11.25 -12.86 8.38
CA VAL A 79 11.09 -13.82 7.28
C VAL A 79 12.45 -14.42 6.88
N SER A 80 13.49 -13.59 6.74
CA SER A 80 14.83 -14.04 6.36
C SER A 80 15.46 -15.00 7.38
N LEU A 81 15.31 -14.70 8.68
CA LEU A 81 15.81 -15.56 9.76
C LEU A 81 15.13 -16.93 9.77
N VAL A 82 13.81 -16.95 9.60
CA VAL A 82 13.04 -18.21 9.54
C VAL A 82 13.39 -18.99 8.27
N ALA A 83 13.42 -18.33 7.12
CA ALA A 83 13.79 -18.93 5.84
C ALA A 83 15.17 -19.60 5.86
N ALA A 84 16.16 -18.98 6.52
CA ALA A 84 17.50 -19.54 6.62
C ALA A 84 17.54 -20.93 7.28
N ALA A 85 16.60 -21.23 8.18
CA ALA A 85 16.49 -22.55 8.82
C ALA A 85 15.75 -23.59 7.97
N LEU A 86 14.99 -23.15 6.96
CA LEU A 86 14.19 -24.00 6.08
C LEU A 86 14.94 -24.44 4.81
N VAL A 87 16.14 -23.93 4.56
CA VAL A 87 16.90 -24.26 3.35
C VAL A 87 17.12 -25.76 3.22
N GLY A 88 16.67 -26.33 2.11
CA GLY A 88 16.81 -27.76 1.83
C GLY A 88 15.92 -28.66 2.70
N ARG A 89 14.91 -28.10 3.37
CA ARG A 89 13.88 -28.84 4.11
C ARG A 89 12.56 -28.82 3.32
N GLU A 90 11.71 -29.81 3.56
CA GLU A 90 10.39 -29.92 2.92
C GLU A 90 9.31 -29.09 3.62
N ALA A 91 9.60 -28.61 4.84
CA ALA A 91 8.69 -27.76 5.59
C ALA A 91 8.40 -26.44 4.85
N ILE A 92 7.16 -25.99 4.99
CA ILE A 92 6.62 -24.85 4.27
C ILE A 92 6.83 -23.58 5.11
N LEU A 93 7.24 -22.49 4.47
CA LEU A 93 7.28 -21.15 5.04
C LEU A 93 5.94 -20.43 4.81
N GLY A 94 5.25 -20.11 5.90
CA GLY A 94 4.15 -19.15 5.93
C GLY A 94 4.64 -17.77 6.36
N ILE A 95 4.02 -16.70 5.87
CA ILE A 95 4.37 -15.33 6.25
C ILE A 95 3.10 -14.58 6.66
N VAL A 96 3.14 -13.96 7.83
CA VAL A 96 2.14 -13.00 8.28
C VAL A 96 2.79 -11.61 8.28
N PRO A 97 2.44 -10.74 7.30
CA PRO A 97 3.18 -9.52 7.01
C PRO A 97 2.84 -8.39 8.00
N THR A 98 3.47 -8.40 9.17
CA THR A 98 3.29 -7.36 10.20
C THR A 98 4.35 -6.27 10.15
N GLY A 99 5.34 -6.39 9.26
CA GLY A 99 6.41 -5.39 9.08
C GLY A 99 5.98 -4.15 8.31
N THR A 100 6.92 -3.22 8.11
CA THR A 100 6.68 -1.94 7.42
C THR A 100 6.71 -2.04 5.89
N ALA A 101 7.55 -2.91 5.33
CA ALA A 101 7.76 -3.03 3.88
C ALA A 101 7.12 -4.30 3.32
N ASN A 102 7.35 -5.45 3.98
CA ASN A 102 6.74 -6.75 3.65
C ASN A 102 6.96 -7.11 2.18
N VAL A 103 8.17 -6.88 1.67
CA VAL A 103 8.52 -7.06 0.27
C VAL A 103 8.36 -8.51 -0.15
N MET A 104 8.72 -9.46 0.71
CA MET A 104 8.51 -10.89 0.41
C MET A 104 7.02 -11.24 0.27
N ALA A 105 6.18 -10.67 1.14
CA ALA A 105 4.74 -10.86 1.03
C ALA A 105 4.19 -10.28 -0.29
N GLU A 106 4.68 -9.11 -0.71
CA GLU A 106 4.34 -8.52 -2.02
C GLU A 106 4.78 -9.42 -3.19
N VAL A 107 6.01 -9.94 -3.16
CA VAL A 107 6.54 -10.84 -4.20
C VAL A 107 5.66 -12.08 -4.35
N LEU A 108 5.32 -12.71 -3.22
CA LEU A 108 4.47 -13.91 -3.16
C LEU A 108 2.96 -13.61 -3.26
N ALA A 109 2.59 -12.34 -3.48
CA ALA A 109 1.21 -11.83 -3.49
C ALA A 109 0.36 -12.29 -2.30
N LEU A 110 0.96 -12.33 -1.11
CA LEU A 110 0.24 -12.63 0.12
C LEU A 110 -0.65 -11.45 0.53
N PRO A 111 -1.81 -11.71 1.15
CA PRO A 111 -2.66 -10.66 1.70
C PRO A 111 -1.91 -9.79 2.69
N THR A 112 -2.11 -8.48 2.65
CA THR A 112 -1.51 -7.53 3.60
C THR A 112 -2.30 -7.41 4.90
N GLU A 113 -3.56 -7.81 4.89
CA GLU A 113 -4.41 -7.82 6.07
C GLU A 113 -4.10 -9.07 6.92
N LEU A 114 -4.03 -8.88 8.24
CA LEU A 114 -3.55 -9.88 9.21
C LEU A 114 -4.41 -11.15 9.19
N THR A 115 -5.73 -10.97 9.26
CA THR A 115 -6.71 -12.05 9.30
C THR A 115 -6.70 -12.86 8.00
N ALA A 116 -6.65 -12.21 6.85
CA ALA A 116 -6.56 -12.82 5.54
C ALA A 116 -5.26 -13.60 5.35
N ALA A 117 -4.12 -13.05 5.82
CA ALA A 117 -2.85 -13.75 5.78
C ALA A 117 -2.86 -15.00 6.67
N VAL A 118 -3.43 -14.94 7.87
CA VAL A 118 -3.51 -16.09 8.78
C VAL A 118 -4.54 -17.12 8.27
N THR A 119 -5.66 -16.67 7.70
CA THR A 119 -6.69 -17.54 7.10
C THR A 119 -6.13 -18.32 5.92
N LEU A 120 -5.30 -17.69 5.07
CA LEU A 120 -4.59 -18.37 3.99
C LEU A 120 -3.70 -19.50 4.53
N LEU A 121 -3.05 -19.30 5.68
CA LEU A 121 -2.22 -20.32 6.34
C LEU A 121 -3.03 -21.42 7.03
N ALA A 122 -4.31 -21.15 7.35
CA ALA A 122 -5.24 -22.11 7.93
C ALA A 122 -5.95 -22.96 6.87
N ALA A 123 -5.92 -22.54 5.60
CA ALA A 123 -6.56 -23.22 4.48
C ALA A 123 -5.64 -24.28 3.83
N ASP A 124 -6.04 -24.77 2.66
CA ASP A 124 -5.21 -25.67 1.86
C ASP A 124 -4.08 -24.87 1.21
N LEU A 125 -2.84 -25.27 1.51
CA LEU A 125 -1.67 -24.45 1.19
C LEU A 125 -1.28 -24.59 -0.28
N THR A 126 -1.42 -23.49 -1.03
CA THR A 126 -0.75 -23.36 -2.33
C THR A 126 0.67 -22.88 -2.11
N THR A 127 1.64 -23.60 -2.68
CA THR A 127 3.07 -23.31 -2.44
C THR A 127 3.86 -23.22 -3.72
N THR A 128 4.89 -22.38 -3.73
CA THR A 128 5.98 -22.41 -4.71
C THR A 128 7.33 -22.68 -4.03
N ARG A 129 8.36 -23.01 -4.81
CA ARG A 129 9.73 -23.12 -4.30
C ARG A 129 10.52 -21.89 -4.72
N VAL A 130 10.84 -21.06 -3.74
CA VAL A 130 11.57 -19.81 -3.93
C VAL A 130 13.08 -20.08 -3.91
N ASP A 131 13.76 -19.56 -4.92
CA ASP A 131 15.21 -19.55 -5.04
C ASP A 131 15.84 -18.67 -3.94
N GLY A 132 17.11 -18.91 -3.64
CA GLY A 132 17.84 -18.19 -2.61
C GLY A 132 19.23 -17.77 -3.05
N MET A 133 19.79 -16.81 -2.33
CA MET A 133 21.14 -16.31 -2.52
C MET A 133 21.95 -16.55 -1.26
N ARG A 134 22.91 -17.47 -1.32
CA ARG A 134 23.77 -17.80 -0.18
C ARG A 134 25.06 -16.98 -0.19
N MET A 135 25.32 -16.28 0.90
CA MET A 135 26.53 -15.49 1.14
C MET A 135 27.22 -15.96 2.43
N GLY A 136 28.25 -16.79 2.29
CA GLY A 136 28.86 -17.44 3.45
C GLY A 136 27.85 -18.34 4.16
N ALA A 137 27.62 -18.08 5.45
CA ALA A 137 26.61 -18.77 6.26
C ALA A 137 25.19 -18.15 6.17
N GLN A 138 25.04 -17.00 5.51
CA GLN A 138 23.79 -16.26 5.43
C GLN A 138 23.03 -16.60 4.15
N LEU A 139 21.70 -16.55 4.21
CA LEU A 139 20.80 -16.69 3.07
C LEU A 139 19.99 -15.39 2.91
N GLY A 140 19.87 -14.90 1.69
CA GLY A 140 18.90 -13.87 1.33
C GLY A 140 17.91 -14.41 0.30
N LEU A 141 16.67 -13.98 0.39
CA LEU A 141 15.59 -14.36 -0.50
C LEU A 141 15.10 -13.21 -1.38
N LEU A 142 15.46 -11.95 -1.10
CA LEU A 142 14.97 -10.79 -1.86
C LEU A 142 16.07 -10.15 -2.70
N HIS A 143 17.11 -9.64 -2.05
CA HIS A 143 18.19 -8.98 -2.77
C HIS A 143 19.50 -8.87 -1.98
N ILE A 144 20.61 -8.87 -2.71
CA ILE A 144 21.92 -8.45 -2.25
C ILE A 144 22.31 -7.16 -2.97
N SER A 145 22.79 -6.16 -2.23
CA SER A 145 23.09 -4.86 -2.81
C SER A 145 24.46 -4.31 -2.39
N VAL A 146 25.18 -3.74 -3.36
CA VAL A 146 26.49 -3.11 -3.17
C VAL A 146 26.50 -1.77 -3.91
N GLY A 147 26.78 -0.69 -3.19
CA GLY A 147 26.77 0.67 -3.75
C GLY A 147 26.03 1.66 -2.86
N ILE A 148 25.30 2.59 -3.46
CA ILE A 148 24.59 3.67 -2.77
C ILE A 148 23.68 3.15 -1.66
N THR A 149 22.86 2.12 -1.93
CA THR A 149 21.89 1.62 -0.94
C THR A 149 22.58 1.11 0.32
N SER A 150 23.67 0.34 0.16
CA SER A 150 24.48 -0.18 1.27
C SER A 150 25.18 0.92 2.07
N LEU A 151 25.56 2.02 1.41
CA LEU A 151 26.20 3.17 2.04
C LEU A 151 25.19 4.05 2.79
N MET A 152 23.99 4.22 2.22
CA MET A 152 22.87 4.85 2.90
C MET A 152 22.50 4.09 4.17
N GLN A 153 22.45 2.76 4.12
CA GLN A 153 22.15 1.91 5.28
C GLN A 153 23.20 2.09 6.39
N ARG A 154 24.49 2.07 6.04
CA ARG A 154 25.60 2.25 7.00
C ARG A 154 25.59 3.62 7.66
N ASP A 155 25.34 4.67 6.89
CA ASP A 155 25.43 6.05 7.36
C ASP A 155 24.13 6.53 8.05
N THR A 156 23.05 5.75 7.98
CA THR A 156 21.81 6.02 8.71
C THR A 156 21.88 5.35 10.08
N SER A 157 22.41 6.07 11.09
CA SER A 157 22.55 5.52 12.45
C SER A 157 21.20 5.17 13.10
N ARG A 158 21.16 4.12 13.94
CA ARG A 158 19.96 3.72 14.70
C ARG A 158 19.41 4.88 15.55
N ASP A 159 20.30 5.70 16.13
CA ASP A 159 19.91 6.90 16.89
C ASP A 159 19.27 8.00 16.03
N MET A 160 19.72 8.18 14.80
CA MET A 160 19.15 9.16 13.87
C MET A 160 17.79 8.68 13.33
N LYS A 161 17.60 7.36 13.12
CA LYS A 161 16.28 6.74 12.86
C LYS A 161 15.31 6.96 14.02
N ARG A 162 15.78 6.84 15.27
CA ARG A 162 14.93 7.04 16.47
C ARG A 162 14.53 8.50 16.69
N ARG A 163 15.42 9.45 16.37
CA ARG A 163 15.23 10.88 16.68
C ARG A 163 14.56 11.68 15.55
N PHE A 164 14.78 11.28 14.29
CA PHE A 164 14.27 11.99 13.11
C PHE A 164 13.43 11.11 12.17
N GLY A 165 13.18 9.85 12.54
CA GLY A 165 12.34 8.93 11.78
C GLY A 165 12.80 8.75 10.32
N ARG A 166 11.85 8.71 9.39
CA ARG A 166 12.08 8.51 7.95
C ARG A 166 12.78 9.69 7.26
N LEU A 167 12.82 10.88 7.87
CA LEU A 167 13.48 12.07 7.30
C LEU A 167 15.01 11.92 7.25
N ALA A 168 15.58 11.20 8.22
CA ALA A 168 17.00 10.85 8.23
C ALA A 168 17.41 10.04 6.98
N TYR A 169 16.58 9.06 6.58
CA TYR A 169 16.81 8.24 5.39
C TYR A 169 16.85 9.08 4.11
N ILE A 170 15.97 10.08 4.01
CA ILE A 170 15.82 10.90 2.81
C ILE A 170 16.97 11.90 2.71
N ALA A 171 17.35 12.54 3.82
CA ALA A 171 18.49 13.46 3.84
C ALA A 171 19.82 12.75 3.53
N VAL A 172 20.07 11.60 4.17
CA VAL A 172 21.26 10.76 3.89
C VAL A 172 21.22 10.22 2.46
N GLY A 173 20.04 9.81 1.98
CA GLY A 173 19.85 9.36 0.60
C GLY A 173 20.16 10.42 -0.43
N MET A 174 19.64 11.65 -0.25
CA MET A 174 19.94 12.77 -1.15
C MET A 174 21.43 13.13 -1.16
N ARG A 175 22.10 13.11 0.00
CA ARG A 175 23.56 13.30 0.06
C ARG A 175 24.30 12.27 -0.78
N TRP A 176 23.99 10.98 -0.61
CA TRP A 176 24.65 9.92 -1.38
C TRP A 176 24.31 9.96 -2.88
N LEU A 177 23.10 10.36 -3.25
CA LEU A 177 22.75 10.57 -4.67
C LEU A 177 23.53 11.71 -5.33
N LEU A 178 23.95 12.72 -4.55
CA LEU A 178 24.75 13.85 -5.02
C LEU A 178 26.26 13.55 -5.00
N ASP A 179 26.74 12.85 -3.96
CA ASP A 179 28.18 12.64 -3.71
C ASP A 179 28.73 11.34 -4.30
N PHE A 180 27.90 10.30 -4.51
CA PHE A 180 28.41 9.00 -4.92
C PHE A 180 28.72 8.91 -6.41
N GLN A 181 30.01 8.74 -6.71
CA GLN A 181 30.51 8.51 -8.06
C GLN A 181 30.58 7.01 -8.40
N PRO A 182 30.18 6.58 -9.61
CA PRO A 182 30.32 5.21 -10.06
C PRO A 182 31.73 4.66 -9.92
N ARG A 183 31.84 3.55 -9.20
CA ARG A 183 33.10 2.87 -8.89
C ARG A 183 33.36 1.72 -9.85
N ARG A 184 34.62 1.32 -9.95
CA ARG A 184 35.02 0.15 -10.75
C ARG A 184 34.73 -1.11 -9.93
N PHE A 185 34.02 -2.06 -10.55
CA PHE A 185 33.75 -3.37 -10.01
C PHE A 185 34.37 -4.43 -10.91
N MET A 186 34.87 -5.49 -10.28
CA MET A 186 35.09 -6.78 -10.93
C MET A 186 33.91 -7.66 -10.55
N LEU A 187 33.09 -7.98 -11.55
CA LEU A 187 31.95 -8.86 -11.43
C LEU A 187 32.29 -10.19 -12.12
N VAL A 188 32.09 -11.31 -11.45
CA VAL A 188 32.16 -12.64 -12.07
C VAL A 188 30.76 -13.25 -11.98
N VAL A 189 30.18 -13.63 -13.12
CA VAL A 189 28.86 -14.26 -13.18
C VAL A 189 29.01 -15.58 -13.91
N ASP A 190 28.74 -16.70 -13.24
CA ASP A 190 28.86 -18.06 -13.78
C ASP A 190 30.20 -18.28 -14.52
N GLY A 191 31.30 -17.85 -13.87
CA GLY A 191 32.66 -17.93 -14.41
C GLY A 191 33.07 -16.82 -15.38
N GLN A 192 32.11 -16.05 -15.91
CA GLN A 192 32.37 -14.96 -16.85
C GLN A 192 32.79 -13.68 -16.11
N ARG A 193 34.04 -13.27 -16.32
CA ARG A 193 34.63 -12.08 -15.66
C ARG A 193 34.33 -10.81 -16.44
N GLN A 194 33.87 -9.79 -15.74
CA GLN A 194 33.51 -8.48 -16.31
C GLN A 194 34.07 -7.36 -15.46
N ARG A 195 34.71 -6.38 -16.10
CA ARG A 195 35.09 -5.12 -15.47
C ARG A 195 34.08 -4.06 -15.87
N LEU A 196 33.43 -3.43 -14.89
CA LEU A 196 32.40 -2.44 -15.16
C LEU A 196 32.46 -1.26 -14.18
N ARG A 197 31.79 -0.17 -14.53
CA ARG A 197 31.53 0.94 -13.59
C ARG A 197 30.07 0.94 -13.22
N ALA A 198 29.79 1.06 -11.93
CA ALA A 198 28.44 1.10 -11.41
C ALA A 198 28.35 2.05 -10.21
N SER A 199 27.21 2.73 -10.10
CA SER A 199 26.77 3.38 -8.86
C SER A 199 26.11 2.38 -7.91
N GLN A 200 25.51 1.33 -8.47
CA GLN A 200 24.79 0.31 -7.72
C GLN A 200 24.89 -1.02 -8.48
N ILE A 201 25.21 -2.10 -7.75
CA ILE A 201 24.96 -3.46 -8.21
C ILE A 201 23.94 -4.05 -7.26
N LEU A 202 22.81 -4.47 -7.81
CA LEU A 202 21.76 -5.17 -7.12
C LEU A 202 21.64 -6.56 -7.72
N VAL A 203 21.70 -7.57 -6.87
CA VAL A 203 21.40 -8.96 -7.18
C VAL A 203 20.01 -9.21 -6.59
N ALA A 204 19.00 -9.48 -7.41
CA ALA A 204 17.60 -9.51 -7.04
C ALA A 204 16.96 -10.85 -7.41
N ASN A 205 16.20 -11.39 -6.46
CA ASN A 205 15.39 -12.58 -6.59
C ASN A 205 13.87 -12.23 -6.60
N GLY A 206 13.53 -10.96 -6.44
CA GLY A 206 12.16 -10.49 -6.53
C GLY A 206 12.11 -9.11 -7.19
N GLY A 207 11.15 -8.91 -8.09
CA GLY A 207 11.00 -7.65 -8.80
C GLY A 207 10.60 -6.48 -7.89
N ALA A 208 9.88 -6.73 -6.80
CA ALA A 208 9.28 -5.67 -5.97
C ALA A 208 10.33 -4.80 -5.25
N MET A 209 10.09 -3.48 -5.24
CA MET A 209 10.85 -2.50 -4.44
C MET A 209 10.13 -2.08 -3.14
N GLY A 210 9.18 -2.90 -2.66
CA GLY A 210 8.50 -2.73 -1.38
C GLY A 210 7.38 -1.69 -1.33
N GLN A 211 7.09 -1.00 -2.43
CA GLN A 211 5.80 -0.34 -2.65
C GLN A 211 5.43 -0.40 -4.15
N PRO A 212 4.26 -0.96 -4.50
CA PRO A 212 3.75 -0.90 -5.86
C PRO A 212 3.61 0.55 -6.35
N PRO A 213 3.90 0.86 -7.62
CA PRO A 213 4.26 -0.06 -8.72
C PRO A 213 5.78 -0.17 -8.97
N LEU A 214 6.64 0.15 -7.99
CA LEU A 214 8.09 0.18 -8.23
C LEU A 214 8.68 -1.23 -8.31
N SER A 215 9.41 -1.50 -9.39
CA SER A 215 10.09 -2.77 -9.62
C SER A 215 11.52 -2.61 -10.15
N TRP A 216 12.43 -3.49 -9.71
CA TRP A 216 13.83 -3.59 -10.13
C TRP A 216 13.98 -3.95 -11.60
N GLY A 217 12.97 -4.57 -12.19
CA GLY A 217 12.94 -4.93 -13.60
C GLY A 217 11.73 -5.80 -13.91
N PRO A 218 11.23 -5.76 -15.15
CA PRO A 218 10.20 -6.68 -15.57
C PRO A 218 10.75 -8.11 -15.63
N HIS A 219 9.93 -9.09 -15.24
CA HIS A 219 10.23 -10.53 -15.25
C HIS A 219 11.39 -10.94 -14.33
N ILE A 220 11.43 -10.41 -13.11
CA ILE A 220 12.30 -10.95 -12.04
C ILE A 220 11.38 -11.80 -11.15
N GLU A 221 11.46 -13.11 -11.35
CA GLU A 221 10.64 -14.09 -10.64
C GLU A 221 11.46 -14.80 -9.56
N PRO A 222 10.85 -15.15 -8.42
CA PRO A 222 11.56 -15.74 -7.29
C PRO A 222 11.77 -17.26 -7.41
N ASP A 223 11.30 -17.90 -8.48
CA ASP A 223 11.17 -19.35 -8.60
C ASP A 223 11.40 -19.85 -10.05
N ASP A 224 12.26 -19.17 -10.81
CA ASP A 224 12.63 -19.49 -12.19
C ASP A 224 14.05 -20.11 -12.32
N GLY A 225 14.74 -20.31 -11.19
CA GLY A 225 16.08 -20.85 -11.09
C GLY A 225 17.17 -19.90 -11.57
N VAL A 226 16.87 -18.61 -11.76
CA VAL A 226 17.85 -17.58 -12.12
C VAL A 226 17.79 -16.40 -11.14
N ILE A 227 18.93 -15.76 -10.94
CA ILE A 227 19.02 -14.53 -10.14
C ILE A 227 19.41 -13.38 -11.05
N ASP A 228 18.59 -12.33 -11.08
CA ASP A 228 18.85 -11.14 -11.87
C ASP A 228 19.86 -10.22 -11.19
N ILE A 229 20.76 -9.64 -11.99
CA ILE A 229 21.75 -8.68 -11.56
C ILE A 229 21.48 -7.37 -12.29
N CYS A 230 20.93 -6.41 -11.57
CA CYS A 230 20.69 -5.05 -12.02
C CYS A 230 21.89 -4.15 -11.70
N ILE A 231 22.58 -3.71 -12.74
CA ILE A 231 23.75 -2.85 -12.66
C ILE A 231 23.34 -1.45 -13.09
N ILE A 232 23.34 -0.51 -12.15
CA ILE A 232 23.02 0.89 -12.43
C ILE A 232 24.32 1.68 -12.52
N ASN A 233 24.48 2.41 -13.62
CA ASN A 233 25.60 3.30 -13.87
C ASN A 233 25.10 4.74 -14.07
N ALA A 234 24.72 5.39 -12.96
CA ALA A 234 24.33 6.78 -12.94
C ALA A 234 25.40 7.63 -12.23
N LYS A 235 25.77 8.77 -12.83
CA LYS A 235 26.84 9.65 -12.34
C LYS A 235 26.34 10.93 -11.68
N THR A 236 25.11 11.32 -11.99
CA THR A 236 24.54 12.62 -11.62
C THR A 236 23.14 12.43 -11.09
N PHE A 237 22.65 13.41 -10.33
CA PHE A 237 21.27 13.44 -9.85
C PHE A 237 20.25 13.27 -10.98
N ARG A 238 20.45 13.94 -12.13
CA ARG A 238 19.62 13.75 -13.35
C ARG A 238 19.70 12.32 -13.88
N GLY A 239 20.87 11.69 -13.79
CA GLY A 239 21.07 10.28 -14.08
C GLY A 239 20.16 9.39 -13.24
N TYR A 240 20.13 9.60 -11.93
CA TYR A 240 19.26 8.85 -11.01
C TYR A 240 17.78 9.14 -11.21
N LEU A 241 17.40 10.39 -11.47
CA LEU A 241 16.01 10.74 -11.79
C LEU A 241 15.52 10.01 -13.04
N GLY A 242 16.36 9.89 -14.07
CA GLY A 242 15.98 9.15 -15.27
C GLY A 242 15.88 7.64 -15.03
N VAL A 243 16.74 7.06 -14.17
CA VAL A 243 16.60 5.66 -13.73
C VAL A 243 15.30 5.45 -12.95
N ALA A 244 14.96 6.35 -12.03
CA ALA A 244 13.71 6.31 -11.29
C ALA A 244 12.49 6.47 -12.20
N TRP A 245 12.57 7.36 -13.20
CA TRP A 245 11.53 7.51 -14.22
C TRP A 245 11.37 6.23 -15.04
N ALA A 246 12.47 5.64 -15.52
CA ALA A 246 12.45 4.38 -16.25
C ALA A 246 11.83 3.24 -15.42
N ALA A 247 12.08 3.22 -14.11
CA ALA A 247 11.42 2.30 -13.19
C ALA A 247 9.92 2.55 -13.07
N LEU A 248 9.50 3.81 -12.92
CA LEU A 248 8.10 4.18 -12.77
C LEU A 248 7.26 3.86 -14.02
N VAL A 249 7.82 4.04 -15.22
CA VAL A 249 7.10 3.79 -16.49
C VAL A 249 7.37 2.40 -17.09
N GLY A 250 8.03 1.51 -16.35
CA GLY A 250 8.29 0.13 -16.78
C GLY A 250 9.25 0.00 -17.98
N ARG A 251 10.16 0.97 -18.18
CA ARG A 251 11.13 1.00 -19.31
C ARG A 251 12.57 0.75 -18.87
N GLN A 252 12.80 0.14 -17.71
CA GLN A 252 14.13 -0.08 -17.15
C GLN A 252 15.07 -0.81 -18.12
N ARG A 253 14.60 -1.85 -18.82
CA ARG A 253 15.40 -2.62 -19.79
C ARG A 253 15.84 -1.83 -21.03
N ARG A 254 15.19 -0.69 -21.32
CA ARG A 254 15.55 0.21 -22.44
C ARG A 254 16.51 1.32 -22.03
N ASP A 255 16.78 1.47 -20.74
CA ASP A 255 17.63 2.54 -20.23
C ASP A 255 19.10 2.10 -20.26
N GLU A 256 19.94 2.81 -21.02
CA GLU A 256 21.37 2.50 -21.15
C GLU A 256 22.15 2.58 -19.82
N ARG A 257 21.59 3.24 -18.80
CA ARG A 257 22.19 3.30 -17.47
C ARG A 257 21.94 2.05 -16.65
N ILE A 258 21.01 1.18 -17.08
CA ILE A 258 20.63 -0.03 -16.37
C ILE A 258 20.97 -1.23 -17.23
N ARG A 259 21.89 -2.06 -16.75
CA ARG A 259 22.27 -3.30 -17.41
C ARG A 259 21.81 -4.48 -16.57
N TYR A 260 21.13 -5.43 -17.22
CA TYR A 260 20.70 -6.67 -16.62
C TYR A 260 21.64 -7.81 -17.02
N LEU A 261 21.98 -8.65 -16.06
CA LEU A 261 22.60 -9.95 -16.26
C LEU A 261 21.80 -10.98 -15.46
N GLN A 262 21.93 -12.25 -15.80
CA GLN A 262 21.34 -13.34 -15.03
C GLN A 262 22.44 -14.30 -14.61
N ALA A 263 22.28 -14.87 -13.41
CA ALA A 263 23.17 -15.88 -12.86
C ALA A 263 22.38 -17.13 -12.50
N ARG A 264 22.96 -18.30 -12.75
CA ARG A 264 22.38 -19.60 -12.41
C ARG A 264 23.11 -20.30 -11.27
N GLN A 265 24.37 -19.96 -11.03
CA GLN A 265 25.20 -20.69 -10.08
C GLN A 265 25.95 -19.77 -9.14
N HIS A 266 26.71 -18.81 -9.68
CA HIS A 266 27.69 -18.08 -8.88
C HIS A 266 27.89 -16.64 -9.31
N ILE A 267 27.92 -15.74 -8.33
CA ILE A 267 28.18 -14.31 -8.51
C ILE A 267 29.29 -13.89 -7.55
N SER A 268 30.33 -13.25 -8.08
CA SER A 268 31.41 -12.65 -7.30
C SER A 268 31.45 -11.14 -7.54
N ILE A 269 31.36 -10.35 -6.47
CA ILE A 269 31.43 -8.89 -6.56
C ILE A 269 32.65 -8.40 -5.77
N ASN A 270 33.56 -7.73 -6.47
CA ASN A 270 34.76 -7.15 -5.86
C ASN A 270 34.95 -5.69 -6.29
N THR A 271 35.38 -4.84 -5.35
CA THR A 271 35.73 -3.44 -5.62
C THR A 271 36.80 -2.96 -4.65
N LYS A 272 37.53 -1.91 -5.05
CA LYS A 272 38.56 -1.26 -4.23
C LYS A 272 38.28 0.24 -4.15
N PRO A 273 38.23 0.84 -2.94
CA PRO A 273 38.24 0.19 -1.63
C PRO A 273 36.97 -0.64 -1.39
N SER A 274 37.02 -1.56 -0.43
CA SER A 274 35.88 -2.41 -0.08
C SER A 274 34.66 -1.59 0.30
N LEU A 275 33.52 -1.92 -0.30
CA LEU A 275 32.21 -1.35 0.05
C LEU A 275 31.41 -2.30 0.96
N PRO A 276 30.52 -1.77 1.81
CA PRO A 276 29.52 -2.56 2.52
C PRO A 276 28.63 -3.36 1.56
N VAL A 277 28.12 -4.48 2.03
CA VAL A 277 27.17 -5.34 1.34
C VAL A 277 25.91 -5.40 2.20
N GLN A 278 24.76 -5.24 1.55
CA GLN A 278 23.45 -5.43 2.15
C GLN A 278 22.82 -6.74 1.67
N LEU A 279 22.14 -7.44 2.57
CA LEU A 279 21.37 -8.66 2.33
C LEU A 279 19.97 -8.41 2.90
N ASP A 280 18.94 -8.46 2.05
CA ASP A 280 17.51 -8.29 2.42
C ASP A 280 17.24 -7.08 3.33
N GLY A 281 17.93 -5.96 3.07
CA GLY A 281 17.77 -4.71 3.81
C GLY A 281 18.76 -4.51 4.98
N GLU A 282 19.49 -5.53 5.41
CA GLU A 282 20.45 -5.44 6.54
C GLU A 282 21.91 -5.49 6.08
N LEU A 283 22.81 -4.86 6.83
CA LEU A 283 24.24 -4.90 6.54
C LEU A 283 24.81 -6.27 6.91
N ALA A 284 25.37 -6.97 5.92
CA ALA A 284 25.74 -8.37 6.03
C ALA A 284 27.23 -8.63 5.77
N GLY A 285 27.98 -7.63 5.31
CA GLY A 285 29.42 -7.77 5.14
C GLY A 285 30.06 -6.65 4.33
N LYS A 286 31.20 -6.95 3.71
CA LYS A 286 31.93 -6.06 2.79
C LYS A 286 32.43 -6.86 1.59
N THR A 287 32.65 -6.17 0.48
CA THR A 287 33.34 -6.75 -0.69
C THR A 287 34.81 -7.05 -0.38
N PRO A 288 35.43 -8.09 -0.98
CA PRO A 288 34.85 -9.01 -1.98
C PRO A 288 33.80 -9.95 -1.39
N VAL A 289 32.73 -10.19 -2.14
CA VAL A 289 31.63 -11.07 -1.72
C VAL A 289 31.40 -12.16 -2.76
N GLN A 290 31.12 -13.35 -2.27
CA GLN A 290 30.78 -14.54 -3.05
C GLN A 290 29.33 -14.92 -2.76
N ILE A 291 28.54 -15.07 -3.82
CA ILE A 291 27.12 -15.38 -3.76
C ILE A 291 26.90 -16.66 -4.57
N ALA A 292 26.32 -17.67 -3.93
CA ALA A 292 25.88 -18.89 -4.61
C ALA A 292 24.36 -18.84 -4.78
N VAL A 293 23.90 -19.11 -5.98
CA VAL A 293 22.47 -19.32 -6.25
C VAL A 293 22.08 -20.67 -5.66
N VAL A 294 20.99 -20.69 -4.91
CA VAL A 294 20.41 -21.90 -4.31
C VAL A 294 19.02 -22.06 -4.93
N PRO A 295 18.89 -22.80 -6.04
CA PRO A 295 17.59 -23.00 -6.67
C PRO A 295 16.64 -23.71 -5.71
N ALA A 296 15.36 -23.33 -5.74
CA ALA A 296 14.29 -23.97 -4.99
C ALA A 296 14.60 -24.08 -3.47
N ALA A 297 15.27 -23.06 -2.93
CA ALA A 297 15.85 -23.04 -1.58
C ALA A 297 14.81 -23.26 -0.48
N VAL A 298 13.66 -22.59 -0.58
CA VAL A 298 12.61 -22.60 0.45
C VAL A 298 11.24 -22.79 -0.20
N ARG A 299 10.43 -23.68 0.33
CA ARG A 299 9.04 -23.84 -0.09
C ARG A 299 8.18 -22.81 0.64
N CYS A 300 7.52 -21.92 -0.07
CA CYS A 300 6.75 -20.81 0.51
C CYS A 300 5.27 -20.92 0.13
N VAL A 301 4.39 -20.53 1.05
CA VAL A 301 2.98 -20.26 0.72
C VAL A 301 2.91 -19.05 -0.20
N VAL A 302 2.03 -19.11 -1.19
CA VAL A 302 1.77 -18.01 -2.13
C VAL A 302 0.31 -17.59 -2.06
N GLY A 303 0.03 -16.33 -2.36
CA GLY A 303 -1.34 -15.83 -2.41
C GLY A 303 -2.01 -16.02 -3.77
N PRO A 304 -3.32 -15.76 -3.87
CA PRO A 304 -4.13 -16.08 -5.04
C PRO A 304 -3.63 -15.42 -6.34
N ASP A 305 -3.24 -14.15 -6.28
CA ASP A 305 -2.76 -13.38 -7.44
C ASP A 305 -1.39 -13.87 -7.95
N TYR A 306 -0.63 -14.60 -7.14
CA TYR A 306 0.61 -15.25 -7.60
C TYR A 306 0.29 -16.33 -8.63
N VAL A 307 -0.73 -17.14 -8.36
CA VAL A 307 -1.17 -18.23 -9.23
C VAL A 307 -1.75 -17.68 -10.54
N ALA A 308 -2.60 -16.66 -10.46
CA ALA A 308 -3.22 -16.03 -11.62
C ALA A 308 -2.20 -15.40 -12.59
N ARG A 309 -1.12 -14.81 -12.05
CA ARG A 309 -0.01 -14.24 -12.86
C ARG A 309 0.72 -15.31 -13.70
N ARG A 310 0.80 -16.55 -13.21
CA ARG A 310 1.47 -17.64 -13.93
C ARG A 310 0.60 -18.29 -15.01
N VAL A 311 -0.71 -18.32 -14.81
CA VAL A 311 -1.65 -18.83 -15.82
C VAL A 311 -1.75 -17.89 -17.04
N THR A 312 -1.42 -16.61 -16.87
CA THR A 312 -1.57 -15.55 -17.89
C THR A 312 -0.29 -15.16 -18.64
N THR A 313 0.84 -15.85 -18.43
CA THR A 313 2.08 -15.60 -19.18
C THR A 313 2.09 -16.45 -20.46
N PRO A 314 1.88 -15.89 -21.67
CA PRO A 314 1.93 -16.67 -22.89
C PRO A 314 3.38 -16.91 -23.32
N THR A 315 3.65 -18.10 -23.83
CA THR A 315 4.80 -18.37 -24.71
C THR A 315 4.86 -17.33 -25.82
N SER A 316 6.06 -16.81 -26.07
CA SER A 316 6.35 -15.76 -27.05
C SER A 316 5.97 -16.19 -28.47
N ASP A 317 4.75 -15.89 -28.88
CA ASP A 317 4.32 -15.52 -30.23
C ASP A 317 2.81 -15.29 -30.16
N GLU A 318 2.36 -14.15 -30.71
CA GLU A 318 0.98 -13.61 -30.73
C GLU A 318 0.68 -12.49 -29.71
N LEU A 319 0.72 -11.24 -30.21
CA LEU A 319 0.03 -10.10 -29.63
C LEU A 319 -1.46 -10.19 -29.97
N PRO A 320 -2.35 -10.02 -28.98
CA PRO A 320 -3.50 -9.15 -29.23
C PRO A 320 -3.82 -8.19 -28.08
N ALA A 321 -4.27 -7.01 -28.52
CA ALA A 321 -5.23 -6.06 -27.94
C ALA A 321 -5.33 -5.86 -26.42
N LEU A 322 -5.24 -4.58 -26.03
CA LEU A 322 -5.79 -3.94 -24.82
C LEU A 322 -6.85 -4.81 -24.09
N VAL A 323 -6.47 -5.40 -22.96
CA VAL A 323 -7.40 -6.13 -22.09
C VAL A 323 -7.99 -5.17 -21.08
N ALA A 324 -9.32 -5.08 -21.14
CA ALA A 324 -10.20 -4.44 -20.18
C ALA A 324 -10.00 -5.01 -18.77
N VAL A 325 -10.37 -4.20 -17.77
CA VAL A 325 -10.55 -4.62 -16.37
C VAL A 325 -11.21 -6.00 -16.35
N ALA A 326 -10.59 -6.95 -15.64
CA ALA A 326 -11.07 -8.32 -15.52
C ALA A 326 -12.57 -8.33 -15.13
N PRO A 327 -13.40 -9.16 -15.76
CA PRO A 327 -14.78 -9.29 -15.35
C PRO A 327 -14.80 -9.87 -13.94
N VAL A 328 -15.58 -9.23 -13.07
CA VAL A 328 -16.05 -9.83 -11.81
C VAL A 328 -16.56 -11.22 -12.14
N ASP A 329 -16.16 -12.25 -11.39
CA ASP A 329 -16.58 -13.64 -11.61
C ASP A 329 -18.10 -13.69 -11.86
N ALA A 330 -18.55 -14.45 -12.85
CA ALA A 330 -19.95 -14.42 -13.28
C ALA A 330 -20.93 -14.75 -12.13
N GLU A 331 -20.52 -15.57 -11.16
CA GLU A 331 -21.27 -15.82 -9.93
C GLU A 331 -21.25 -14.63 -8.95
N GLU A 332 -20.12 -13.95 -8.81
CA GLU A 332 -19.96 -12.81 -7.91
C GLU A 332 -20.66 -11.56 -8.46
N ALA A 333 -20.63 -11.37 -9.77
CA ALA A 333 -21.42 -10.38 -10.50
C ALA A 333 -22.93 -10.66 -10.32
N GLN A 334 -23.36 -11.92 -10.44
CA GLN A 334 -24.75 -12.31 -10.23
C GLN A 334 -25.21 -12.16 -8.77
N ARG A 335 -24.32 -12.40 -7.79
CA ARG A 335 -24.60 -12.13 -6.36
C ARG A 335 -24.72 -10.64 -6.08
N VAL A 336 -23.80 -9.81 -6.58
CA VAL A 336 -23.85 -8.34 -6.45
C VAL A 336 -25.12 -7.79 -7.10
N ASP A 337 -25.52 -8.32 -8.27
CA ASP A 337 -26.75 -7.91 -8.95
C ASP A 337 -28.01 -8.32 -8.17
N SER A 338 -28.01 -9.49 -7.52
CA SER A 338 -29.13 -9.93 -6.67
C SER A 338 -29.28 -9.08 -5.40
N VAL A 339 -28.18 -8.70 -4.74
CA VAL A 339 -28.17 -7.80 -3.58
C VAL A 339 -28.63 -6.40 -3.98
N THR A 340 -28.14 -5.93 -5.12
CA THR A 340 -28.55 -4.65 -5.73
C THR A 340 -30.07 -4.63 -5.93
N GLU A 341 -30.66 -5.71 -6.45
CA GLU A 341 -32.10 -5.78 -6.73
C GLU A 341 -32.98 -5.81 -5.47
N VAL A 342 -32.52 -6.50 -4.42
CA VAL A 342 -33.17 -6.49 -3.11
C VAL A 342 -33.14 -5.10 -2.48
N LEU A 343 -31.99 -4.41 -2.54
CA LEU A 343 -31.84 -3.04 -2.05
C LEU A 343 -32.76 -2.06 -2.79
N ARG A 344 -32.86 -2.19 -4.13
CA ARG A 344 -33.79 -1.37 -4.94
C ARG A 344 -35.25 -1.58 -4.54
N THR A 345 -35.67 -2.84 -4.42
CA THR A 345 -37.06 -3.21 -4.08
C THR A 345 -37.47 -2.61 -2.73
N ARG A 346 -36.56 -2.58 -1.75
CA ARG A 346 -36.79 -2.01 -0.42
C ARG A 346 -36.79 -0.49 -0.42
N LEU A 347 -35.86 0.15 -1.15
CA LEU A 347 -35.82 1.61 -1.28
C LEU A 347 -37.10 2.17 -1.89
N ASN A 348 -37.73 1.45 -2.83
CA ASN A 348 -39.02 1.83 -3.42
C ASN A 348 -40.19 1.87 -2.41
N GLN A 349 -40.02 1.32 -1.20
CA GLN A 349 -41.03 1.38 -0.13
C GLN A 349 -40.95 2.69 0.68
N VAL A 350 -39.89 3.50 0.52
CA VAL A 350 -39.72 4.81 1.17
C VAL A 350 -40.36 5.91 0.32
N ILE A 351 -41.66 6.12 0.52
CA ILE A 351 -42.47 7.02 -0.32
C ILE A 351 -42.61 8.43 0.31
N GLY A 352 -42.39 8.57 1.62
CA GLY A 352 -42.59 9.80 2.39
C GLY A 352 -41.65 9.98 3.60
N PRO A 353 -41.68 11.17 4.24
CA PRO A 353 -40.71 11.57 5.27
C PRO A 353 -40.86 10.78 6.58
N ASP A 354 -42.08 10.40 6.97
CA ASP A 354 -42.30 9.58 8.16
C ASP A 354 -41.76 8.16 7.98
N GLN A 355 -41.92 7.59 6.77
CA GLN A 355 -41.27 6.33 6.45
C GLN A 355 -39.75 6.49 6.51
N ALA A 356 -39.18 7.53 5.90
CA ALA A 356 -37.73 7.79 5.93
C ALA A 356 -37.17 7.97 7.37
N ARG A 357 -37.96 8.56 8.28
CA ARG A 357 -37.62 8.74 9.69
C ARG A 357 -37.66 7.45 10.49
N GLN A 358 -38.78 6.73 10.45
CA GLN A 358 -38.93 5.40 11.07
C GLN A 358 -37.81 4.48 10.63
N VAL A 359 -37.49 4.64 9.35
CA VAL A 359 -36.36 4.06 8.74
C VAL A 359 -35.12 4.55 9.51
N VAL A 360 -34.61 5.78 9.38
CA VAL A 360 -33.35 6.20 10.06
C VAL A 360 -33.22 5.87 11.56
N ASP A 361 -34.31 5.86 12.33
CA ASP A 361 -34.34 5.42 13.74
C ASP A 361 -33.92 3.95 13.95
N GLU A 362 -34.32 3.04 13.06
CA GLU A 362 -34.13 1.60 13.19
C GLU A 362 -32.66 1.16 13.05
N LEU A 363 -31.86 1.75 12.16
CA LEU A 363 -30.41 1.45 12.07
C LEU A 363 -29.64 2.18 13.12
N LEU A 364 -30.03 3.38 13.54
CA LEU A 364 -29.30 3.99 14.65
C LEU A 364 -29.45 3.13 15.90
N ARG A 365 -30.61 2.49 16.07
CA ARG A 365 -30.83 1.47 17.08
C ARG A 365 -30.00 0.20 16.83
N LEU A 366 -30.06 -0.40 15.64
CA LEU A 366 -29.28 -1.61 15.32
C LEU A 366 -27.77 -1.35 15.46
N ALA A 367 -27.26 -0.24 14.94
CA ALA A 367 -25.86 0.16 15.06
C ALA A 367 -25.44 0.46 16.51
N ALA A 368 -26.38 0.85 17.38
CA ALA A 368 -26.13 1.01 18.82
C ALA A 368 -26.17 -0.31 19.60
N GLU A 369 -26.81 -1.35 19.05
CA GLU A 369 -26.83 -2.71 19.59
C GLU A 369 -25.52 -3.49 19.30
N PHE A 370 -24.62 -2.94 18.46
CA PHE A 370 -23.28 -3.47 18.22
C PHE A 370 -22.22 -2.65 18.96
N PRO A 371 -21.42 -3.25 19.87
CA PRO A 371 -20.33 -2.54 20.52
C PRO A 371 -19.25 -2.17 19.50
N ALA A 372 -18.68 -0.96 19.64
CA ALA A 372 -17.63 -0.43 18.76
C ALA A 372 -16.25 -1.11 18.93
N SER A 373 -16.20 -2.34 19.46
CA SER A 373 -14.98 -3.09 19.73
C SER A 373 -15.21 -4.59 19.48
N ALA A 374 -14.24 -5.22 18.80
CA ALA A 374 -14.27 -6.61 18.36
C ALA A 374 -14.21 -7.67 19.47
N ASP A 375 -14.21 -7.27 20.76
CA ASP A 375 -13.92 -8.17 21.88
C ASP A 375 -15.11 -9.00 22.40
N GLU A 376 -16.37 -8.76 21.97
CA GLU A 376 -17.55 -9.44 22.55
C GLU A 376 -18.42 -10.28 21.59
N ALA A 377 -18.07 -10.43 20.30
CA ALA A 377 -18.90 -11.20 19.34
C ALA A 377 -18.67 -12.73 19.39
N GLY A 378 -18.43 -13.28 20.57
CA GLY A 378 -18.30 -14.71 20.79
C GLY A 378 -19.65 -15.42 20.74
N HIS A 379 -19.75 -16.42 19.86
CA HIS A 379 -20.80 -17.46 19.77
C HIS A 379 -22.07 -17.12 19.00
N LEU A 380 -22.06 -17.35 17.68
CA LEU A 380 -23.23 -17.83 16.94
C LEU A 380 -22.82 -18.85 15.86
N ASP A 381 -23.39 -20.04 15.96
CA ASP A 381 -22.96 -21.32 15.38
C ASP A 381 -23.62 -21.63 14.02
N GLU A 382 -23.79 -20.62 13.15
CA GLU A 382 -24.55 -20.77 11.91
C GLU A 382 -23.76 -20.61 10.62
N ARG A 383 -24.21 -21.37 9.61
CA ARG A 383 -23.63 -21.39 8.27
C ARG A 383 -23.96 -20.09 7.51
N PRO A 384 -23.06 -19.57 6.67
CA PRO A 384 -23.22 -18.27 5.98
C PRO A 384 -24.52 -18.11 5.18
N ASP A 385 -25.00 -19.19 4.53
CA ASP A 385 -26.22 -19.17 3.72
C ASP A 385 -27.50 -18.94 4.54
N ASP A 386 -27.51 -19.38 5.80
CA ASP A 386 -28.64 -19.23 6.72
C ASP A 386 -28.67 -17.84 7.36
N ALA A 387 -27.52 -17.17 7.48
CA ALA A 387 -27.42 -15.78 7.90
C ALA A 387 -27.97 -14.83 6.82
N VAL A 388 -27.65 -15.09 5.55
CA VAL A 388 -28.18 -14.34 4.39
C VAL A 388 -29.70 -14.51 4.24
N ARG A 389 -30.22 -15.74 4.42
CA ARG A 389 -31.67 -16.02 4.37
C ARG A 389 -32.45 -15.45 5.56
N ARG A 390 -31.80 -15.25 6.71
CA ARG A 390 -32.41 -14.59 7.89
C ARG A 390 -32.39 -13.07 7.77
N ALA A 391 -31.31 -12.49 7.24
CA ALA A 391 -31.24 -11.08 6.87
C ALA A 391 -32.32 -10.70 5.85
N ALA A 392 -32.71 -11.63 4.97
CA ALA A 392 -33.83 -11.45 4.03
C ALA A 392 -35.23 -11.43 4.69
N ARG A 393 -35.38 -11.82 5.97
CA ARG A 393 -36.67 -12.01 6.66
C ARG A 393 -37.00 -10.97 7.73
N GLN A 394 -36.15 -9.97 7.97
CA GLN A 394 -36.42 -8.89 8.93
C GLN A 394 -36.62 -7.55 8.18
N PRO A 395 -37.69 -6.78 8.44
CA PRO A 395 -37.90 -5.49 7.83
C PRO A 395 -37.06 -4.43 8.56
N GLY A 396 -36.55 -3.46 7.81
CA GLY A 396 -36.00 -2.24 8.38
C GLY A 396 -35.03 -1.54 7.43
N ALA A 397 -35.23 -0.26 7.24
CA ALA A 397 -34.31 0.62 6.55
C ALA A 397 -33.88 1.66 7.56
N ALA A 398 -32.70 2.28 7.47
CA ALA A 398 -32.35 3.46 8.26
C ALA A 398 -30.99 4.12 7.93
N GLY A 399 -30.84 5.40 7.57
CA GLY A 399 -29.50 5.98 7.33
C GLY A 399 -28.51 5.18 6.43
N ILE A 400 -28.95 4.85 5.21
CA ILE A 400 -29.04 3.46 4.70
C ILE A 400 -27.92 2.92 3.82
N ALA A 401 -27.01 3.71 3.28
CA ALA A 401 -26.00 3.16 2.37
C ALA A 401 -24.78 2.67 3.16
N GLY A 402 -23.96 3.61 3.64
CA GLY A 402 -22.72 3.32 4.36
C GLY A 402 -22.92 2.60 5.68
N ALA A 403 -24.01 2.88 6.42
CA ALA A 403 -24.30 2.18 7.68
C ALA A 403 -24.96 0.81 7.45
N ILE A 404 -25.78 0.59 6.40
CA ILE A 404 -26.22 -0.79 6.06
C ILE A 404 -25.06 -1.58 5.52
N ILE A 405 -24.23 -1.00 4.66
CA ILE A 405 -23.04 -1.65 4.14
C ILE A 405 -22.12 -2.07 5.27
N GLU A 406 -21.82 -1.17 6.20
CA GLU A 406 -20.86 -1.47 7.24
C GLU A 406 -21.45 -2.34 8.33
N THR A 407 -22.69 -2.09 8.77
CA THR A 407 -23.36 -2.94 9.76
C THR A 407 -23.75 -4.29 9.17
N ALA A 408 -24.18 -4.38 7.90
CA ALA A 408 -24.44 -5.66 7.22
C ALA A 408 -23.14 -6.37 6.79
N ALA A 409 -22.06 -5.67 6.46
CA ALA A 409 -20.76 -6.32 6.25
C ALA A 409 -20.16 -6.81 7.58
N GLN A 410 -20.33 -6.07 8.68
CA GLN A 410 -19.93 -6.52 10.01
C GLN A 410 -20.83 -7.65 10.54
N LEU A 411 -22.11 -7.70 10.13
CA LEU A 411 -23.06 -8.73 10.54
C LEU A 411 -23.09 -9.98 9.64
N ALA A 412 -22.79 -9.85 8.34
CA ALA A 412 -22.93 -10.91 7.35
C ALA A 412 -21.60 -11.44 6.81
N ALA A 413 -20.53 -10.64 6.82
CA ALA A 413 -19.24 -11.06 6.25
C ALA A 413 -18.28 -11.52 7.35
N ARG A 414 -17.92 -12.81 7.29
CA ARG A 414 -16.80 -13.36 8.06
C ARG A 414 -15.44 -13.11 7.36
N GLU A 415 -15.44 -12.58 6.12
CA GLU A 415 -14.25 -12.38 5.25
C GLU A 415 -14.29 -11.03 4.49
N ASP A 416 -13.13 -10.40 4.29
CA ASP A 416 -12.97 -9.03 3.76
C ASP A 416 -13.43 -8.83 2.30
N ALA A 417 -13.33 -9.86 1.45
CA ALA A 417 -13.75 -9.78 0.04
C ALA A 417 -15.28 -9.61 -0.09
N GLN A 418 -16.04 -10.26 0.78
CA GLN A 418 -17.51 -10.14 0.82
C GLN A 418 -17.93 -8.76 1.32
N ARG A 419 -17.22 -8.22 2.30
CA ARG A 419 -17.40 -6.84 2.78
C ARG A 419 -17.15 -5.83 1.66
N GLU A 420 -16.08 -5.98 0.89
CA GLU A 420 -15.78 -5.09 -0.23
C GLU A 420 -16.83 -5.19 -1.35
N ALA A 421 -17.30 -6.39 -1.69
CA ALA A 421 -18.36 -6.58 -2.69
C ALA A 421 -19.69 -5.93 -2.25
N LEU A 422 -20.06 -6.02 -0.97
CA LEU A 422 -21.23 -5.34 -0.41
C LEU A 422 -21.05 -3.81 -0.39
N GLU A 423 -19.86 -3.32 -0.02
CA GLU A 423 -19.50 -1.90 -0.08
C GLU A 423 -19.67 -1.35 -1.51
N GLN A 424 -19.21 -2.09 -2.51
CA GLN A 424 -19.35 -1.71 -3.91
C GLN A 424 -20.80 -1.76 -4.41
N ALA A 425 -21.57 -2.80 -4.06
CA ALA A 425 -22.96 -2.98 -4.49
C ALA A 425 -23.86 -1.84 -4.02
N ALA A 426 -23.79 -1.51 -2.74
CA ALA A 426 -24.63 -0.46 -2.20
C ALA A 426 -24.11 0.95 -2.53
N GLN A 427 -22.82 1.13 -2.83
CA GLN A 427 -22.35 2.36 -3.48
C GLN A 427 -22.97 2.53 -4.87
N ARG A 428 -23.17 1.46 -5.66
CA ARG A 428 -23.86 1.55 -6.98
C ARG A 428 -25.33 1.97 -6.84
N VAL A 429 -26.03 1.48 -5.82
CA VAL A 429 -27.44 1.83 -5.58
C VAL A 429 -27.60 3.28 -5.12
N THR A 430 -26.62 3.80 -4.38
CA THR A 430 -26.74 5.07 -3.67
C THR A 430 -26.00 6.23 -4.34
N SER A 431 -25.17 5.95 -5.35
CA SER A 431 -24.50 6.96 -6.17
C SER A 431 -25.38 7.40 -7.35
N PRO A 432 -25.25 8.64 -7.86
CA PRO A 432 -26.08 9.15 -8.97
C PRO A 432 -25.72 8.63 -10.37
N ASP A 433 -25.06 7.47 -10.52
CA ASP A 433 -24.54 7.00 -11.81
C ASP A 433 -25.70 6.72 -12.82
N PRO A 434 -25.52 6.86 -14.15
CA PRO A 434 -26.58 6.75 -15.16
C PRO A 434 -27.37 5.42 -15.19
N GLY A 435 -26.94 4.41 -14.44
CA GLY A 435 -27.60 3.12 -14.30
C GLY A 435 -28.61 3.01 -13.16
N VAL A 436 -28.80 4.05 -12.34
CA VAL A 436 -29.85 4.07 -11.30
C VAL A 436 -31.17 4.52 -11.93
N ALA A 437 -32.18 3.67 -11.83
CA ALA A 437 -33.50 3.94 -12.37
C ALA A 437 -34.11 5.22 -11.73
N PRO A 438 -34.74 6.12 -12.52
CA PRO A 438 -35.31 7.39 -12.03
C PRO A 438 -36.25 7.25 -10.83
N GLU A 439 -36.89 6.09 -10.67
CA GLU A 439 -37.77 5.73 -9.56
C GLU A 439 -37.12 5.82 -8.16
N LEU A 440 -35.81 5.62 -8.05
CA LEU A 440 -35.11 5.61 -6.76
C LEU A 440 -34.62 6.99 -6.30
N ALA A 441 -34.72 8.01 -7.15
CA ALA A 441 -34.21 9.34 -6.86
C ALA A 441 -34.90 10.01 -5.65
N LYS A 442 -36.24 9.91 -5.59
CA LYS A 442 -37.06 10.52 -4.53
C LYS A 442 -36.89 9.80 -3.17
N PRO A 443 -36.93 8.46 -3.08
CA PRO A 443 -36.59 7.73 -1.86
C PRO A 443 -35.21 8.09 -1.29
N LEU A 444 -34.16 8.07 -2.12
CA LEU A 444 -32.79 8.38 -1.69
C LEU A 444 -32.64 9.84 -1.20
N GLN A 445 -33.38 10.77 -1.81
CA GLN A 445 -33.40 12.16 -1.38
C GLN A 445 -34.03 12.33 0.01
N LEU A 446 -35.19 11.70 0.26
CA LEU A 446 -35.87 11.76 1.57
C LEU A 446 -34.99 11.18 2.70
N LEU A 447 -34.26 10.09 2.40
CA LEU A 447 -33.33 9.48 3.34
C LEU A 447 -32.14 10.38 3.67
N ARG A 448 -31.59 11.03 2.65
CA ARG A 448 -30.48 11.97 2.82
C ARG A 448 -30.89 13.18 3.65
N ASP A 449 -32.09 13.71 3.42
CA ASP A 449 -32.59 14.88 4.13
C ASP A 449 -32.82 14.60 5.62
N GLU A 450 -33.31 13.41 5.97
CA GLU A 450 -33.48 12.96 7.35
C GLU A 450 -32.12 12.71 8.04
N LEU A 451 -31.14 12.13 7.33
CA LEU A 451 -29.77 11.97 7.83
C LEU A 451 -29.11 13.31 8.19
N LEU A 452 -29.23 14.30 7.29
CA LEU A 452 -28.65 15.64 7.49
C LEU A 452 -29.24 16.35 8.72
N GLN A 453 -30.49 16.07 9.10
CA GLN A 453 -31.13 16.67 10.28
C GLN A 453 -30.56 16.12 11.61
N ARG A 454 -30.00 14.90 11.59
CA ARG A 454 -29.47 14.21 12.77
C ARG A 454 -27.97 14.38 12.97
N MET A 455 -27.26 14.88 11.96
CA MET A 455 -25.83 15.18 12.05
C MET A 455 -25.54 16.34 13.01
N LYS A 456 -24.34 16.35 13.59
CA LYS A 456 -23.87 17.53 14.36
C LYS A 456 -23.84 18.76 13.43
N PRO A 457 -24.14 19.98 13.94
CA PRO A 457 -24.28 21.17 13.09
C PRO A 457 -23.11 21.41 12.13
N TYR A 458 -21.87 21.23 12.58
CA TYR A 458 -20.68 21.40 11.73
C TYR A 458 -20.56 20.34 10.63
N GLN A 459 -20.93 19.08 10.91
CA GLN A 459 -20.92 18.00 9.92
C GLN A 459 -22.02 18.20 8.88
N ALA A 460 -23.21 18.63 9.32
CA ALA A 460 -24.32 18.95 8.44
C ALA A 460 -23.96 20.10 7.48
N ILE A 461 -23.32 21.15 7.97
CA ILE A 461 -22.84 22.27 7.14
C ILE A 461 -21.81 21.79 6.11
N ASP A 462 -20.79 21.05 6.56
CA ASP A 462 -19.74 20.53 5.68
C ASP A 462 -20.30 19.59 4.60
N THR A 463 -21.28 18.76 4.95
CA THR A 463 -21.98 17.84 4.04
C THR A 463 -22.89 18.57 3.05
N ARG A 464 -23.62 19.60 3.48
CA ARG A 464 -24.44 20.44 2.59
C ARG A 464 -23.57 21.20 1.58
N LEU A 465 -22.43 21.74 2.02
CA LEU A 465 -21.48 22.39 1.14
C LEU A 465 -20.84 21.41 0.15
N PHE A 466 -20.49 20.20 0.62
CA PHE A 466 -20.03 19.12 -0.25
C PHE A 466 -21.07 18.82 -1.34
N LEU A 467 -22.32 18.56 -0.97
CA LEU A 467 -23.40 18.22 -1.91
C LEU A 467 -23.65 19.36 -2.91
N ALA A 468 -23.64 20.62 -2.49
CA ALA A 468 -23.82 21.76 -3.39
C ALA A 468 -22.74 21.83 -4.48
N ILE A 469 -21.50 21.42 -4.18
CA ILE A 469 -20.38 21.42 -5.13
C ILE A 469 -20.37 20.12 -5.96
N ASN A 470 -20.58 18.99 -5.30
CA ASN A 470 -20.50 17.67 -5.91
C ASN A 470 -21.71 17.36 -6.79
N GLN A 471 -22.83 18.08 -6.67
CA GLN A 471 -23.98 17.96 -7.57
C GLN A 471 -23.96 18.96 -8.73
N LEU A 472 -22.87 19.70 -8.93
CA LEU A 472 -22.67 20.47 -10.15
C LEU A 472 -22.66 19.54 -11.37
N PRO A 473 -22.94 20.05 -12.59
CA PRO A 473 -22.87 19.23 -13.79
C PRO A 473 -21.53 18.49 -13.91
N HIS A 474 -21.61 17.20 -14.24
CA HIS A 474 -20.46 16.30 -14.45
C HIS A 474 -20.24 15.92 -15.92
N PRO A 475 -20.12 16.89 -16.87
CA PRO A 475 -19.84 16.55 -18.25
C PRO A 475 -18.45 15.92 -18.36
N ALA A 476 -18.31 14.97 -19.29
CA ALA A 476 -17.07 14.19 -19.45
C ALA A 476 -15.82 15.09 -19.56
N VAL A 477 -15.91 16.20 -20.28
CA VAL A 477 -14.79 17.15 -20.45
C VAL A 477 -14.32 17.74 -19.12
N VAL A 478 -15.26 18.19 -18.27
CA VAL A 478 -14.92 18.77 -16.96
C VAL A 478 -14.40 17.69 -16.01
N ASN A 479 -14.99 16.49 -16.03
CA ASN A 479 -14.49 15.35 -15.26
C ASN A 479 -13.04 15.00 -15.63
N HIS A 480 -12.72 14.89 -16.93
CA HIS A 480 -11.37 14.63 -17.41
C HIS A 480 -10.41 15.75 -17.02
N PHE A 481 -10.83 17.01 -17.14
CA PHE A 481 -10.01 18.14 -16.72
C PHE A 481 -9.71 18.13 -15.22
N MET A 482 -10.74 17.98 -14.37
CA MET A 482 -10.58 17.97 -12.92
C MET A 482 -9.75 16.77 -12.45
N TYR A 483 -9.99 15.59 -13.04
CA TYR A 483 -9.23 14.38 -12.74
C TYR A 483 -7.78 14.49 -13.23
N GLY A 484 -7.56 15.05 -14.43
CA GLY A 484 -6.22 15.31 -14.98
C GLY A 484 -5.44 16.31 -14.12
N LEU A 485 -6.08 17.41 -13.71
CA LEU A 485 -5.50 18.41 -12.83
C LEU A 485 -5.07 17.80 -11.50
N THR A 486 -5.98 17.07 -10.84
CA THR A 486 -5.68 16.47 -9.53
C THR A 486 -4.56 15.44 -9.64
N SER A 487 -4.55 14.65 -10.72
CA SER A 487 -3.51 13.65 -10.99
C SER A 487 -2.15 14.30 -11.26
N ALA A 488 -2.11 15.39 -12.03
CA ALA A 488 -0.90 16.15 -12.29
C ALA A 488 -0.33 16.82 -11.03
N MET A 489 -1.21 17.25 -10.12
CA MET A 489 -0.83 17.89 -8.85
C MET A 489 -0.58 16.88 -7.71
N ASN A 490 -0.69 15.57 -7.98
CA ASN A 490 -0.58 14.53 -6.96
C ASN A 490 0.81 14.52 -6.28
N GLY A 491 0.82 14.30 -4.96
CA GLY A 491 2.04 14.20 -4.15
C GLY A 491 2.97 15.43 -4.20
N GLY A 492 2.50 16.57 -4.72
CA GLY A 492 3.32 17.77 -4.93
C GLY A 492 4.16 17.78 -6.20
N LEU A 493 4.08 16.75 -7.06
CA LEU A 493 4.90 16.64 -8.28
C LEU A 493 4.65 17.79 -9.27
N GLY A 494 3.39 18.16 -9.49
CA GLY A 494 3.03 19.29 -10.34
C GLY A 494 3.65 20.62 -9.87
N TRP A 495 3.74 20.83 -8.56
CA TRP A 495 4.37 22.02 -7.99
C TRP A 495 5.89 22.00 -8.15
N VAL A 496 6.52 20.84 -8.03
CA VAL A 496 7.95 20.68 -8.36
C VAL A 496 8.21 20.96 -9.84
N ALA A 497 7.33 20.51 -10.74
CA ALA A 497 7.44 20.83 -12.17
C ALA A 497 7.35 22.33 -12.44
N ILE A 498 6.44 23.05 -11.76
CA ILE A 498 6.34 24.52 -11.82
C ILE A 498 7.65 25.18 -11.36
N LEU A 499 8.25 24.70 -10.26
CA LEU A 499 9.52 25.23 -9.76
C LEU A 499 10.69 24.97 -10.72
N LEU A 500 10.72 23.80 -11.36
CA LEU A 500 11.72 23.47 -12.38
C LEU A 500 11.56 24.33 -13.63
N LEU A 501 10.32 24.60 -14.05
CA LEU A 501 10.03 25.51 -15.15
C LEU A 501 10.44 26.94 -14.80
N ALA A 502 10.12 27.41 -13.59
CA ALA A 502 10.57 28.71 -13.09
C ALA A 502 12.11 28.81 -13.08
N ALA A 503 12.81 27.74 -12.65
CA ALA A 503 14.27 27.65 -12.71
C ALA A 503 14.85 27.68 -14.14
N ALA A 504 14.09 27.23 -15.13
CA ALA A 504 14.50 27.26 -16.54
C ALA A 504 14.24 28.62 -17.21
N LEU A 505 13.08 29.23 -16.91
CA LEU A 505 12.62 30.48 -17.54
C LEU A 505 13.19 31.73 -16.87
N ASP A 506 13.27 31.75 -15.53
CA ASP A 506 13.83 32.85 -14.75
C ASP A 506 15.18 32.42 -14.16
N ARG A 507 16.26 32.71 -14.89
CA ARG A 507 17.62 32.36 -14.47
C ARG A 507 18.10 33.12 -13.23
N GLN A 508 17.46 34.24 -12.89
CA GLN A 508 17.85 35.04 -11.72
C GLN A 508 17.18 34.53 -10.44
N ARG A 509 15.86 34.34 -10.47
CA ARG A 509 15.07 33.99 -9.28
C ARG A 509 14.75 32.49 -9.19
N GLY A 510 14.69 31.79 -10.31
CA GLY A 510 14.17 30.42 -10.39
C GLY A 510 15.00 29.34 -9.67
N PRO A 511 16.34 29.29 -9.81
CA PRO A 511 17.16 28.35 -9.05
C PRO A 511 17.08 28.56 -7.53
N ALA A 512 16.96 29.82 -7.09
CA ALA A 512 16.74 30.14 -5.68
C ALA A 512 15.36 29.65 -5.22
N ALA A 513 14.31 29.92 -6.01
CA ALA A 513 12.95 29.45 -5.74
C ALA A 513 12.89 27.93 -5.56
N LEU A 514 13.52 27.17 -6.45
CA LEU A 514 13.54 25.71 -6.36
C LEU A 514 14.19 25.22 -5.06
N ARG A 515 15.29 25.84 -4.63
CA ARG A 515 16.03 25.44 -3.42
C ARG A 515 15.30 25.82 -2.14
N THR A 516 14.65 26.99 -2.11
CA THR A 516 14.00 27.50 -0.90
C THR A 516 12.54 27.07 -0.76
N ILE A 517 11.87 26.71 -1.86
CA ILE A 517 10.44 26.35 -1.86
C ILE A 517 10.23 24.83 -1.80
N ALA A 518 11.01 24.03 -2.53
CA ALA A 518 10.74 22.59 -2.63
C ALA A 518 10.83 21.84 -1.28
N PRO A 519 11.85 22.07 -0.42
CA PRO A 519 11.91 21.40 0.89
C PRO A 519 10.74 21.71 1.84
N PRO A 520 10.39 22.98 2.14
CA PRO A 520 9.24 23.27 3.01
C PRO A 520 7.91 22.79 2.44
N MET A 521 7.73 22.88 1.12
CA MET A 521 6.51 22.40 0.46
C MET A 521 6.35 20.88 0.60
N TRP A 522 7.43 20.13 0.35
CA TRP A 522 7.43 18.69 0.51
C TRP A 522 7.20 18.28 1.98
N PHE A 523 7.87 18.95 2.92
CA PHE A 523 7.66 18.73 4.35
C PHE A 523 6.20 18.95 4.77
N ALA A 524 5.58 20.04 4.32
CA ALA A 524 4.18 20.34 4.60
C ALA A 524 3.24 19.25 4.03
N ALA A 525 3.48 18.80 2.79
CA ALA A 525 2.68 17.76 2.14
C ALA A 525 2.77 16.41 2.88
N MET A 526 3.98 15.96 3.21
CA MET A 526 4.20 14.66 3.87
C MET A 526 3.71 14.65 5.32
N SER A 527 3.83 15.79 6.02
CA SER A 527 3.33 15.92 7.39
C SER A 527 1.80 15.84 7.46
N VAL A 528 1.09 16.31 6.43
CA VAL A 528 -0.36 16.12 6.37
C VAL A 528 -0.72 14.69 5.97
N GLU A 529 -0.02 14.13 4.98
CA GLU A 529 -0.37 12.82 4.40
C GLU A 529 -0.19 11.64 5.37
N TYR A 530 0.82 11.68 6.25
CA TYR A 530 1.16 10.53 7.08
C TYR A 530 0.77 10.69 8.57
N PRO A 531 1.34 11.63 9.35
CA PRO A 531 1.05 11.68 10.78
C PRO A 531 -0.33 12.29 11.10
N ILE A 532 -0.75 13.34 10.39
CA ILE A 532 -1.99 14.05 10.75
C ILE A 532 -3.23 13.24 10.32
N LYS A 533 -3.26 12.67 9.11
CA LYS A 533 -4.38 11.86 8.63
C LYS A 533 -4.70 10.66 9.53
N ASN A 534 -3.67 9.99 10.03
CA ASN A 534 -3.82 8.81 10.89
C ASN A 534 -4.36 9.13 12.29
N ALA A 535 -4.24 10.39 12.74
CA ALA A 535 -4.76 10.83 14.04
C ALA A 535 -6.27 11.08 14.03
N PHE A 536 -6.84 11.56 12.92
CA PHE A 536 -8.26 11.93 12.85
C PHE A 536 -9.17 10.85 12.24
N ARG A 537 -8.65 9.98 11.38
CA ARG A 537 -9.34 8.82 10.80
C ARG A 537 -10.74 9.10 10.21
N ARG A 538 -10.98 10.33 9.73
CA ARG A 538 -12.26 10.71 9.11
C ARG A 538 -12.46 9.90 7.82
N ARG A 539 -13.66 9.36 7.62
CA ARG A 539 -14.07 8.65 6.40
C ARG A 539 -14.36 9.60 5.25
N ARG A 540 -14.39 9.08 4.03
CA ARG A 540 -14.53 9.86 2.79
C ARG A 540 -16.00 10.14 2.46
N PRO A 541 -16.32 11.27 1.79
CA PRO A 541 -17.69 11.62 1.41
C PRO A 541 -18.41 10.54 0.62
N PHE A 542 -17.73 9.87 -0.32
CA PHE A 542 -18.32 8.79 -1.12
C PHE A 542 -18.68 7.52 -0.34
N ILE A 543 -18.25 7.42 0.93
CA ILE A 543 -18.58 6.34 1.86
C ILE A 543 -19.77 6.76 2.73
N ASP A 544 -19.70 7.97 3.29
CA ASP A 544 -20.66 8.43 4.31
C ASP A 544 -21.94 9.06 3.72
N ILE A 545 -21.91 9.56 2.49
CA ILE A 545 -22.97 10.40 1.93
C ILE A 545 -23.72 9.68 0.82
N VAL A 546 -25.02 9.52 1.02
CA VAL A 546 -25.97 9.08 -0.01
C VAL A 546 -26.03 10.13 -1.14
N GLN A 547 -25.95 9.67 -2.39
CA GLN A 547 -25.89 10.49 -3.61
C GLN A 547 -24.60 11.31 -3.79
N ALA A 548 -23.47 10.90 -3.20
CA ALA A 548 -22.17 11.44 -3.56
C ALA A 548 -21.70 10.91 -4.93
N ILE A 549 -21.30 11.81 -5.82
CA ILE A 549 -20.69 11.49 -7.11
C ILE A 549 -19.18 11.31 -6.91
N ALA A 550 -18.66 10.11 -7.15
CA ALA A 550 -17.23 9.83 -7.09
C ALA A 550 -16.67 9.58 -8.50
N VAL A 551 -15.73 10.43 -8.94
CA VAL A 551 -15.15 10.35 -10.29
C VAL A 551 -13.67 9.95 -10.23
N GLY A 552 -13.33 8.87 -10.92
CA GLY A 552 -11.96 8.35 -11.02
C GLY A 552 -11.57 7.40 -9.87
N ARG A 553 -10.26 7.22 -9.66
CA ARG A 553 -9.73 6.25 -8.68
C ARG A 553 -10.09 6.63 -7.23
N LYS A 554 -10.76 5.72 -6.53
CA LYS A 554 -11.12 5.85 -5.11
C LYS A 554 -9.89 5.59 -4.22
N PRO A 555 -9.50 6.53 -3.35
CA PRO A 555 -8.35 6.32 -2.46
C PRO A 555 -8.73 5.47 -1.23
N GLY A 556 -7.86 4.52 -0.84
CA GLY A 556 -8.06 3.65 0.32
C GLY A 556 -7.67 4.25 1.69
N THR A 557 -7.23 5.53 1.74
CA THR A 557 -6.80 6.20 2.98
C THR A 557 -7.83 7.21 3.50
N TYR A 558 -7.67 7.69 4.75
CA TYR A 558 -8.57 8.66 5.38
C TYR A 558 -8.70 10.01 4.64
N SER A 559 -9.82 10.71 4.88
CA SER A 559 -10.19 11.96 4.19
C SER A 559 -9.56 13.22 4.79
N PHE A 560 -9.41 13.30 6.11
CA PHE A 560 -9.01 14.52 6.80
C PHE A 560 -7.57 14.47 7.32
N PRO A 561 -6.72 15.49 7.07
CA PRO A 561 -6.90 16.64 6.17
C PRO A 561 -6.55 16.28 4.71
N SER A 562 -6.91 17.13 3.75
CA SER A 562 -6.52 16.92 2.34
C SER A 562 -5.02 17.20 2.11
N GLY A 563 -4.23 16.16 1.81
CA GLY A 563 -2.82 16.30 1.45
C GLY A 563 -2.56 17.04 0.12
N HIS A 564 -3.47 16.90 -0.85
CA HIS A 564 -3.39 17.67 -2.11
C HIS A 564 -3.57 19.16 -1.85
N SER A 565 -4.50 19.52 -0.97
CA SER A 565 -4.73 20.91 -0.56
C SER A 565 -3.56 21.45 0.25
N ALA A 566 -2.98 20.63 1.13
CA ALA A 566 -1.80 21.01 1.91
C ALA A 566 -0.59 21.34 1.02
N ALA A 567 -0.26 20.44 0.09
CA ALA A 567 0.82 20.68 -0.88
C ALA A 567 0.56 21.93 -1.73
N ALA A 568 -0.68 22.11 -2.19
CA ALA A 568 -1.05 23.20 -3.08
C ALA A 568 -0.97 24.57 -2.43
N PHE A 569 -1.52 24.71 -1.21
CA PHE A 569 -1.49 25.99 -0.49
C PHE A 569 -0.11 26.29 0.10
N ALA A 570 0.68 25.27 0.48
CA ALA A 570 2.10 25.43 0.80
C ALA A 570 2.88 26.00 -0.40
N GLY A 571 2.71 25.38 -1.58
CA GLY A 571 3.31 25.83 -2.83
C GLY A 571 2.92 27.27 -3.17
N ALA A 572 1.62 27.60 -3.11
CA ALA A 572 1.14 28.95 -3.40
C ALA A 572 1.65 30.02 -2.41
N TYR A 573 1.70 29.71 -1.11
CA TYR A 573 2.24 30.61 -0.09
C TYR A 573 3.72 30.94 -0.31
N LEU A 574 4.51 29.94 -0.69
CA LEU A 574 5.95 30.09 -0.90
C LEU A 574 6.23 30.77 -2.26
N LEU A 575 5.55 30.35 -3.33
CA LEU A 575 5.69 30.94 -4.67
C LEU A 575 5.21 32.39 -4.72
N SER A 576 4.15 32.76 -4.01
CA SER A 576 3.68 34.15 -3.96
C SER A 576 4.62 35.10 -3.25
N ARG A 577 5.56 34.61 -2.44
CA ARG A 577 6.64 35.43 -1.88
C ARG A 577 7.78 35.62 -2.86
N HIS A 578 8.07 34.60 -3.65
CA HIS A 578 9.18 34.61 -4.60
C HIS A 578 8.81 35.29 -5.94
N TYR A 579 7.54 35.17 -6.33
CA TYR A 579 6.91 35.77 -7.52
C TYR A 579 5.60 36.46 -7.11
N PRO A 580 5.66 37.60 -6.39
CA PRO A 580 4.48 38.32 -5.92
C PRO A 580 3.56 38.79 -7.04
N GLU A 581 4.12 39.07 -8.22
CA GLU A 581 3.38 39.44 -9.43
C GLU A 581 2.43 38.33 -9.91
N LEU A 582 2.72 37.06 -9.58
CA LEU A 582 1.91 35.90 -9.94
C LEU A 582 1.05 35.37 -8.77
N ARG A 583 0.96 36.11 -7.66
CA ARG A 583 0.27 35.66 -6.44
C ARG A 583 -1.15 35.17 -6.69
N LEU A 584 -1.93 35.89 -7.48
CA LEU A 584 -3.32 35.50 -7.79
C LEU A 584 -3.34 34.16 -8.52
N TYR A 585 -2.47 33.93 -9.51
CA TYR A 585 -2.39 32.67 -10.25
C TYR A 585 -2.06 31.48 -9.34
N TRP A 586 -1.13 31.64 -8.40
CA TRP A 586 -0.76 30.56 -7.50
C TRP A 586 -1.90 30.15 -6.58
N TYR A 587 -2.60 31.12 -5.99
CA TYR A 587 -3.74 30.83 -5.13
C TYR A 587 -4.96 30.34 -5.93
N SER A 588 -5.15 30.79 -7.18
CA SER A 588 -6.16 30.24 -8.08
C SER A 588 -5.88 28.77 -8.41
N LEU A 589 -4.64 28.41 -8.71
CA LEU A 589 -4.25 27.02 -8.98
C LEU A 589 -4.43 26.13 -7.73
N ALA A 590 -4.06 26.65 -6.55
CA ALA A 590 -4.24 25.93 -5.31
C ALA A 590 -5.71 25.74 -4.93
N ALA A 591 -6.53 26.79 -5.10
CA ALA A 591 -7.96 26.73 -4.92
C ALA A 591 -8.62 25.76 -5.91
N LEU A 592 -8.21 25.77 -7.18
CA LEU A 592 -8.73 24.85 -8.19
C LEU A 592 -8.34 23.39 -7.88
N THR A 593 -7.11 23.17 -7.40
CA THR A 593 -6.65 21.85 -6.93
C THR A 593 -7.51 21.37 -5.75
N GLY A 594 -7.76 22.22 -4.75
CA GLY A 594 -8.63 21.90 -3.61
C GLY A 594 -10.07 21.65 -4.04
N PHE A 595 -10.63 22.51 -4.88
CA PHE A 595 -11.98 22.40 -5.44
C PHE A 595 -12.16 21.09 -6.21
N SER A 596 -11.17 20.68 -7.02
CA SER A 596 -11.22 19.41 -7.74
C SER A 596 -11.44 18.21 -6.81
N ARG A 597 -10.91 18.24 -5.57
CA ARG A 597 -11.08 17.15 -4.60
C ARG A 597 -12.50 17.03 -4.06
N ILE A 598 -13.20 18.16 -3.95
CA ILE A 598 -14.61 18.22 -3.53
C ILE A 598 -15.49 17.80 -4.70
N TYR A 599 -15.24 18.38 -5.88
CA TYR A 599 -15.96 18.06 -7.11
C TYR A 599 -15.90 16.56 -7.45
N LEU A 600 -14.72 15.94 -7.39
CA LEU A 600 -14.53 14.52 -7.68
C LEU A 600 -15.05 13.57 -6.57
N GLY A 601 -15.63 14.11 -5.48
CA GLY A 601 -16.30 13.32 -4.44
C GLY A 601 -15.40 12.71 -3.37
N VAL A 602 -14.12 13.09 -3.33
CA VAL A 602 -13.09 12.39 -2.54
C VAL A 602 -12.74 13.06 -1.22
N HIS A 603 -13.14 14.32 -1.01
CA HIS A 603 -12.90 15.08 0.23
C HIS A 603 -14.06 16.05 0.54
N TYR A 604 -14.31 16.28 1.83
CA TYR A 604 -15.21 17.33 2.30
C TYR A 604 -14.55 18.72 2.15
N PRO A 605 -15.33 19.81 2.02
CA PRO A 605 -14.82 21.18 2.08
C PRO A 605 -13.94 21.45 3.31
N GLY A 606 -14.33 20.96 4.49
CA GLY A 606 -13.56 21.06 5.72
C GLY A 606 -12.19 20.39 5.63
N ASP A 607 -12.08 19.25 4.93
CA ASP A 607 -10.79 18.57 4.71
C ASP A 607 -9.84 19.42 3.86
N VAL A 608 -10.40 20.10 2.85
CA VAL A 608 -9.67 20.98 1.93
C VAL A 608 -9.20 22.24 2.65
N VAL A 609 -10.07 22.87 3.44
CA VAL A 609 -9.73 24.06 4.24
C VAL A 609 -8.67 23.72 5.29
N ALA A 610 -8.85 22.62 6.03
CA ALA A 610 -7.86 22.18 7.01
C ALA A 610 -6.51 21.84 6.37
N GLY A 611 -6.53 21.17 5.20
CA GLY A 611 -5.32 20.94 4.40
C GLY A 611 -4.65 22.26 4.00
N ALA A 612 -5.42 23.23 3.51
CA ALA A 612 -4.91 24.54 3.10
C ALA A 612 -4.24 25.31 4.26
N ILE A 613 -4.90 25.36 5.42
CA ILE A 613 -4.39 26.03 6.63
C ILE A 613 -3.13 25.32 7.14
N SER A 614 -3.19 24.01 7.34
CA SER A 614 -2.07 23.21 7.86
C SER A 614 -0.85 23.25 6.93
N GLY A 615 -1.06 23.09 5.61
CA GLY A 615 0.01 23.17 4.63
C GLY A 615 0.70 24.53 4.62
N THR A 616 -0.08 25.62 4.66
CA THR A 616 0.46 26.99 4.74
C THR A 616 1.24 27.21 6.04
N ALA A 617 0.68 26.80 7.18
CA ALA A 617 1.31 26.97 8.49
C ALA A 617 2.61 26.18 8.61
N LEU A 618 2.64 24.93 8.16
CA LEU A 618 3.84 24.08 8.17
C LEU A 618 4.94 24.62 7.25
N ALA A 619 4.57 25.08 6.05
CA ALA A 619 5.51 25.72 5.15
C ALA A 619 6.09 27.03 5.75
N ALA A 620 5.24 27.84 6.39
CA ALA A 620 5.67 29.05 7.08
C ALA A 620 6.61 28.75 8.26
N ALA A 621 6.26 27.76 9.09
CA ALA A 621 7.06 27.35 10.24
C ALA A 621 8.42 26.79 9.82
N TYR A 622 8.46 25.92 8.82
CA TYR A 622 9.71 25.38 8.28
C TYR A 622 10.63 26.50 7.78
N ARG A 623 10.06 27.47 7.07
CA ARG A 623 10.81 28.63 6.57
C ARG A 623 11.37 29.48 7.71
N LEU A 624 10.56 29.81 8.72
CA LEU A 624 11.03 30.57 9.90
C LEU A 624 12.18 29.85 10.62
N LEU A 625 12.07 28.53 10.78
CA LEU A 625 13.10 27.72 11.44
C LEU A 625 14.41 27.64 10.65
N THR A 626 14.34 27.76 9.33
CA THR A 626 15.52 27.68 8.44
C THR A 626 16.14 29.04 8.13
N GLU A 627 15.35 30.12 8.14
CA GLU A 627 15.83 31.50 8.01
C GLU A 627 16.53 32.02 9.29
N VAL A 628 16.24 31.44 10.47
CA VAL A 628 16.91 31.81 11.76
C VAL A 628 18.34 31.24 11.88
N GLN A 629 18.79 30.41 10.93
CA GLN A 629 20.11 29.74 10.95
C GLN A 629 21.10 30.25 9.89
N LEU A 630 20.77 31.34 9.18
CA LEU A 630 21.65 32.08 8.26
C LEU A 630 21.79 33.52 8.75
#